data_AF-A0A447V2U6-F1
#
_entry.id   AF-A0A447V2U6-F1
#
_cell.length_a   1.000
_cell.length_b   1.000
_cell.length_c   1.000
_cell.angle_alpha   90.00
_cell.angle_beta   90.00
_cell.angle_gamma   90.00
#
_symmetry.space_group_name_H-M   'P 1'
#
loop_
_entity.id
_entity.type
_entity.pdbx_description
1 polymer ?
#
loop_
_entity_poly.entity_id
_entity_poly.type
_entity_poly.pdbx_seq_one_letter_code
_entity_poly.pdbx_strand_id
1 'polypeptide(L)'
;MMSIEKTKYPMSDEQVRRKLFWLLQRLSSYSLWQRKRDAWAYFTQQYEQALKTWPEEITKGFDKEVIIWAYDALRLYDEGLPELAVGNRQVWQIKTGEFDQLFRPVNLVNSFFYLPCHERGGKK
;
A
#
# COMPACT_ATOMS: atom_id res chain seq x y z
N MET A 1 -2.46 -29.82 12.10
CA MET A 1 -1.59 -28.65 12.32
C MET A 1 -0.37 -28.82 11.42
N MET A 2 -0.39 -28.25 10.20
CA MET A 2 0.78 -28.31 9.30
C MET A 2 1.79 -27.28 9.75
N SER A 3 2.79 -27.72 10.50
CA SER A 3 4.02 -26.96 10.71
C SER A 3 4.76 -26.90 9.37
N ILE A 4 4.48 -25.87 8.58
CA ILE A 4 5.38 -25.50 7.49
C ILE A 4 6.71 -25.20 8.16
N GLU A 5 7.70 -26.08 7.95
CA GLU A 5 9.07 -25.86 8.37
C GLU A 5 9.54 -24.51 7.84
N LYS A 6 9.54 -23.48 8.69
CA LYS A 6 10.10 -22.15 8.41
C LYS A 6 11.58 -22.20 8.00
N THR A 7 12.19 -23.38 8.08
CA THR A 7 13.59 -23.69 7.81
C THR A 7 13.89 -24.12 6.38
N LYS A 8 12.90 -24.51 5.56
CA LYS A 8 13.18 -25.04 4.20
C LYS A 8 13.65 -23.96 3.21
N TYR A 9 13.24 -22.71 3.42
CA TYR A 9 13.61 -21.56 2.59
C TYR A 9 13.82 -20.33 3.48
N PRO A 10 14.96 -20.25 4.20
CA PRO A 10 15.24 -19.12 5.07
C PRO A 10 15.38 -17.84 4.24
N MET A 11 14.58 -16.82 4.56
CA MET A 11 14.64 -15.52 3.85
C MET A 11 15.94 -14.74 4.13
N SER A 12 16.70 -15.16 5.15
CA SER A 12 18.05 -14.68 5.40
C SER A 12 19.09 -15.18 4.38
N ASP A 13 18.79 -16.25 3.64
CA ASP A 13 19.69 -16.82 2.63
C ASP A 13 19.57 -16.06 1.30
N GLU A 14 20.68 -15.51 0.83
CA GLU A 14 20.75 -14.74 -0.41
C GLU A 14 20.48 -15.58 -1.66
N GLN A 15 20.93 -16.84 -1.72
CA GLN A 15 20.68 -17.72 -2.87
C GLN A 15 19.19 -18.06 -2.98
N VAL A 16 18.52 -18.28 -1.85
CA VAL A 16 17.07 -18.48 -1.79
C VAL A 16 16.34 -17.22 -2.27
N ARG A 17 16.73 -16.04 -1.76
CA ARG A 17 16.19 -14.74 -2.16
C ARG A 17 16.33 -14.46 -3.66
N ARG A 18 17.51 -14.69 -4.24
CA ARG A 18 17.74 -14.54 -5.69
C ARG A 18 16.86 -15.46 -6.53
N LYS A 19 16.69 -16.74 -6.15
CA LYS A 19 15.78 -17.66 -6.85
C LYS A 19 14.32 -17.21 -6.76
N LEU A 20 13.90 -16.71 -5.60
CA LEU A 20 12.56 -16.15 -5.42
C LEU A 20 12.34 -14.88 -6.24
N PHE A 21 13.34 -14.00 -6.33
CA PHE A 21 13.30 -12.81 -7.16
C PHE A 21 13.07 -13.15 -8.64
N TRP A 22 13.81 -14.12 -9.18
CA TRP A 22 13.61 -14.60 -10.56
C TRP A 22 12.19 -15.10 -10.80
N LEU A 23 11.62 -15.82 -9.84
CA LEU A 23 10.21 -16.25 -9.86
C LEU A 23 9.24 -15.06 -9.81
N LEU A 24 9.52 -14.06 -8.98
CA LEU A 24 8.69 -12.86 -8.84
C LEU A 24 8.71 -11.97 -10.10
N GLN A 25 9.87 -11.83 -10.74
CA GLN A 25 9.99 -11.16 -12.04
C GLN A 25 9.23 -11.92 -13.13
N ARG A 26 9.40 -13.25 -13.20
CA ARG A 26 8.76 -14.07 -14.23
C ARG A 26 7.24 -14.17 -14.09
N LEU A 27 6.72 -14.03 -12.87
CA LEU A 27 5.29 -14.11 -12.55
C LEU A 27 4.61 -12.73 -12.37
N SER A 28 5.22 -11.64 -12.85
CA SER A 28 4.64 -10.27 -12.88
C SER A 28 4.35 -9.61 -11.52
N SER A 29 4.70 -10.24 -10.40
CA SER A 29 4.39 -9.72 -9.06
C SER A 29 5.10 -8.38 -8.82
N TYR A 30 6.41 -8.30 -9.05
CA TYR A 30 7.16 -7.05 -8.82
C TYR A 30 6.63 -5.87 -9.66
N SER A 31 6.46 -6.07 -10.97
CA SER A 31 5.93 -5.03 -11.88
C SER A 31 4.52 -4.56 -11.49
N LEU A 32 3.69 -5.45 -10.94
CA LEU A 32 2.36 -5.08 -10.46
C LEU A 32 2.45 -4.18 -9.22
N TRP A 33 3.30 -4.52 -8.26
CA TRP A 33 3.50 -3.72 -7.04
C TRP A 33 4.14 -2.37 -7.35
N GLN A 34 5.07 -2.31 -8.31
CA GLN A 34 5.63 -1.06 -8.81
C GLN A 34 4.56 -0.16 -9.44
N ARG A 35 3.71 -0.71 -10.33
CA ARG A 35 2.61 0.06 -10.93
C ARG A 35 1.60 0.57 -9.89
N LYS A 36 1.34 -0.20 -8.83
CA LYS A 36 0.48 0.24 -7.72
C LYS A 36 1.11 1.42 -6.97
N ARG A 37 2.41 1.34 -6.66
CA ARG A 37 3.16 2.45 -6.05
C ARG A 37 3.09 3.70 -6.91
N ASP A 38 3.32 3.60 -8.21
CA ASP A 38 3.30 4.74 -9.12
C ASP A 38 1.92 5.40 -9.19
N ALA A 39 0.85 4.60 -9.17
CA ALA A 39 -0.52 5.11 -9.08
C ALA A 39 -0.78 5.85 -7.76
N TRP A 40 -0.26 5.34 -6.64
CA TRP A 40 -0.34 6.03 -5.35
C TRP A 40 0.45 7.34 -5.35
N ALA A 41 1.66 7.36 -5.91
CA ALA A 41 2.46 8.57 -6.03
C ALA A 41 1.74 9.66 -6.82
N TYR A 42 1.15 9.27 -7.97
CA TYR A 42 0.34 10.18 -8.77
C TYR A 42 -0.89 10.69 -8.01
N PHE A 43 -1.65 9.80 -7.37
CA PHE A 43 -2.80 10.17 -6.56
C PHE A 43 -2.43 11.17 -5.46
N THR A 44 -1.39 10.88 -4.66
CA THR A 44 -0.93 11.74 -3.57
C THR A 44 -0.51 13.12 -4.08
N GLN A 45 0.22 13.18 -5.20
CA GLN A 45 0.61 14.45 -5.83
C GLN A 45 -0.62 15.28 -6.24
N GLN A 46 -1.58 14.66 -6.91
CA GLN A 46 -2.79 15.35 -7.36
C GLN A 46 -3.65 15.80 -6.17
N TYR A 47 -3.76 14.98 -5.12
CA TYR A 47 -4.50 15.32 -3.92
C TYR A 47 -3.85 16.48 -3.15
N GLU A 48 -2.53 16.52 -3.07
CA GLU A 48 -1.80 17.63 -2.47
C GLU A 48 -1.98 18.94 -3.27
N GLN A 49 -1.96 18.86 -4.60
CA GLN A 49 -2.27 20.02 -5.45
C GLN A 49 -3.70 20.50 -5.20
N ALA A 50 -4.66 19.59 -5.16
CA ALA A 50 -6.06 19.91 -4.85
C ALA A 50 -6.17 20.61 -3.48
N LEU A 51 -5.47 20.11 -2.44
CA LEU A 51 -5.46 20.70 -1.10
C LEU A 51 -5.03 22.17 -1.09
N LYS A 52 -4.08 22.54 -1.94
CA LYS A 52 -3.57 23.92 -2.02
C LYS A 52 -4.56 24.88 -2.69
N THR A 53 -5.44 24.37 -3.54
CA THR A 53 -6.38 25.17 -4.34
C THR A 53 -7.84 25.03 -3.92
N TRP A 54 -8.13 24.18 -2.93
CA TRP A 54 -9.48 23.86 -2.54
C TRP A 54 -10.12 25.01 -1.74
N PRO A 55 -11.32 25.49 -2.10
CA PRO A 55 -12.00 26.55 -1.35
C PRO A 55 -12.33 26.09 0.08
N GLU A 56 -11.94 26.89 1.09
CA GLU A 56 -12.17 26.57 2.51
C GLU A 56 -13.66 26.45 2.85
N GLU A 57 -14.51 27.14 2.11
CA GLU A 57 -15.96 27.17 2.30
C GLU A 57 -16.64 25.87 1.85
N ILE A 58 -15.97 25.05 1.04
CA ILE A 58 -16.51 23.80 0.49
C ILE A 58 -15.88 22.62 1.23
N THR A 59 -16.49 22.17 2.33
CA THR A 59 -15.96 21.02 3.09
C THR A 59 -16.54 19.67 2.65
N LYS A 60 -17.58 19.69 1.78
CA LYS A 60 -18.27 18.48 1.37
C LYS A 60 -17.49 17.71 0.32
N GLY A 61 -17.11 16.47 0.66
CA GLY A 61 -16.46 15.55 -0.28
C GLY A 61 -14.95 15.71 -0.40
N PHE A 62 -14.35 16.57 0.42
CA PHE A 62 -12.90 16.77 0.47
C PHE A 62 -12.42 16.78 1.92
N ASP A 63 -11.49 15.89 2.25
CA ASP A 63 -10.97 15.75 3.61
C ASP A 63 -9.45 15.88 3.60
N LYS A 64 -8.95 16.90 4.29
CA LYS A 64 -7.53 17.18 4.39
C LYS A 64 -6.72 16.06 5.04
N GLU A 65 -7.33 15.18 5.84
CA GLU A 65 -6.64 14.08 6.50
C GLU A 65 -6.32 12.92 5.53
N VAL A 66 -7.01 12.82 4.40
CA VAL A 66 -6.75 11.78 3.38
C VAL A 66 -5.30 11.81 2.89
N ILE A 67 -4.68 12.99 2.82
CA ILE A 67 -3.28 13.12 2.39
C ILE A 67 -2.30 12.41 3.33
N ILE A 68 -2.61 12.38 4.63
CA ILE A 68 -1.78 11.71 5.64
C ILE A 68 -1.75 10.21 5.34
N TRP A 69 -2.91 9.61 5.07
CA TRP A 69 -3.03 8.20 4.75
C TRP A 69 -2.48 7.86 3.37
N ALA A 70 -2.58 8.79 2.41
CA ALA A 70 -1.99 8.62 1.08
C ALA A 70 -0.45 8.60 1.14
N TYR A 71 0.17 9.48 1.94
CA TYR A 71 1.61 9.45 2.18
C TYR A 71 2.05 8.21 2.98
N ASP A 72 1.25 7.77 3.96
CA ASP A 72 1.56 6.54 4.70
C ASP A 72 1.53 5.30 3.79
N ALA A 73 0.55 5.20 2.89
CA ALA A 73 0.53 4.16 1.87
C ALA A 73 1.76 4.24 0.96
N LEU A 74 2.12 5.43 0.47
CA LEU A 74 3.28 5.60 -0.41
C LEU A 74 4.59 5.20 0.28
N ARG A 75 4.78 5.60 1.55
CA ARG A 75 5.93 5.21 2.36
C ARG A 75 6.08 3.68 2.45
N LEU A 76 4.99 2.97 2.73
CA LEU A 76 4.99 1.50 2.80
C LEU A 76 5.34 0.84 1.45
N TYR A 77 4.91 1.42 0.32
CA TYR A 77 5.37 0.96 -0.98
C TYR A 77 6.87 1.22 -1.19
N ASP A 78 7.37 2.40 -0.82
CA ASP A 78 8.78 2.78 -0.97
C ASP A 78 9.72 1.94 -0.09
N GLU A 79 9.25 1.48 1.08
CA GLU A 79 9.98 0.56 1.96
C GLU A 79 9.92 -0.90 1.47
N GLY A 80 8.75 -1.36 1.02
CA GLY A 80 8.55 -2.77 0.62
C GLY A 80 9.07 -3.12 -0.78
N LEU A 81 9.10 -2.18 -1.73
CA LEU A 81 9.54 -2.46 -3.10
C LEU A 81 11.02 -2.86 -3.20
N PRO A 82 11.98 -2.19 -2.52
CA PRO A 82 13.37 -2.63 -2.48
C PRO A 82 13.54 -4.05 -1.93
N GLU A 83 12.81 -4.39 -0.86
CA GLU A 83 12.81 -5.74 -0.28
C GLU A 83 12.27 -6.77 -1.28
N LEU A 84 11.17 -6.45 -1.96
CA LEU A 84 10.63 -7.32 -3.00
C LEU A 84 11.60 -7.46 -4.20
N ALA A 85 12.34 -6.40 -4.54
CA ALA A 85 13.33 -6.40 -5.63
C ALA A 85 14.54 -7.31 -5.35
N VAL A 86 14.78 -7.66 -4.10
CA VAL A 86 15.77 -8.68 -3.73
C VAL A 86 15.13 -10.04 -3.44
N GLY A 87 13.84 -10.18 -3.72
CA GLY A 87 13.09 -11.41 -3.50
C GLY A 87 12.71 -11.65 -2.04
N ASN A 88 12.83 -10.64 -1.16
CA ASN A 88 12.39 -10.74 0.22
C ASN A 88 10.86 -10.68 0.30
N ARG A 89 10.24 -11.80 0.66
CA ARG A 89 8.78 -11.94 0.81
C ARG A 89 8.27 -11.60 2.21
N GLN A 90 9.16 -11.23 3.14
CA GLN A 90 8.75 -10.76 4.47
C GLN A 90 7.94 -9.46 4.41
N VAL A 91 7.96 -8.76 3.28
CA VAL A 91 7.05 -7.64 2.99
C VAL A 91 5.55 -8.00 3.14
N TRP A 92 5.17 -9.28 3.01
CA TRP A 92 3.80 -9.76 3.26
C TRP A 92 3.63 -10.49 4.60
N GLN A 93 4.63 -10.43 5.48
CA GLN A 93 4.54 -11.08 6.78
C GLN A 93 3.46 -10.38 7.61
N ILE A 94 2.51 -11.17 8.11
CA ILE A 94 1.42 -10.69 8.97
C ILE A 94 1.99 -9.87 10.14
N LYS A 95 1.44 -8.68 10.37
CA LYS A 95 1.76 -7.68 11.40
C LYS A 95 3.05 -6.90 11.22
N THR A 96 4.00 -7.34 10.40
CA THR A 96 5.33 -6.71 10.32
C THR A 96 5.72 -6.28 8.93
N GLY A 97 5.21 -6.95 7.90
CA GLY A 97 5.52 -6.65 6.51
C GLY A 97 4.91 -5.33 6.05
N GLU A 98 5.66 -4.60 5.25
CA GLU A 98 5.26 -3.30 4.72
C GLU A 98 3.96 -3.41 3.89
N PHE A 99 3.84 -4.47 3.09
CA PHE A 99 2.66 -4.70 2.25
C PHE A 99 1.47 -5.28 3.02
N ASP A 100 1.67 -5.93 4.17
CA ASP A 100 0.57 -6.28 5.07
C ASP A 100 -0.02 -5.03 5.72
N GLN A 101 0.84 -4.11 6.14
CA GLN A 101 0.45 -2.84 6.77
C GLN A 101 -0.30 -1.89 5.83
N LEU A 102 -0.12 -2.01 4.50
CA LEU A 102 -0.85 -1.23 3.49
C LEU A 102 -2.38 -1.33 3.64
N PHE A 103 -2.89 -2.43 4.19
CA PHE A 103 -4.33 -2.63 4.38
C PHE A 103 -5.00 -1.44 5.10
N ARG A 104 -4.36 -0.89 6.13
CA ARG A 104 -4.93 0.20 6.93
C ARG A 104 -5.05 1.51 6.16
N PRO A 105 -3.97 2.14 5.65
CA PRO A 105 -4.08 3.42 4.95
C PRO A 105 -4.91 3.31 3.67
N VAL A 106 -4.80 2.19 2.93
CA VAL A 106 -5.62 1.97 1.72
C VAL A 106 -7.11 1.92 2.06
N ASN A 107 -7.49 1.23 3.14
CA ASN A 107 -8.89 1.18 3.56
C ASN A 107 -9.41 2.52 4.07
N LEU A 108 -8.60 3.31 4.78
CA LEU A 108 -8.99 4.64 5.23
C LEU A 108 -9.28 5.54 4.03
N VAL A 109 -8.40 5.56 3.03
CA VAL A 109 -8.61 6.29 1.78
C VAL A 109 -9.86 5.77 1.04
N ASN A 110 -10.01 4.45 0.87
CA ASN A 110 -11.20 3.87 0.21
C ASN A 110 -12.50 4.23 0.94
N SER A 111 -12.48 4.21 2.28
CA SER A 111 -13.63 4.51 3.11
C SER A 111 -14.15 5.94 2.88
N PHE A 112 -13.24 6.87 2.59
CA PHE A 112 -13.58 8.24 2.30
C PHE A 112 -14.27 8.40 0.93
N PHE A 113 -13.76 7.73 -0.10
CA PHE A 113 -14.24 7.90 -1.48
C PHE A 113 -15.39 6.98 -1.88
N TYR A 114 -15.45 5.76 -1.31
CA TYR A 114 -16.27 4.67 -1.86
C TYR A 114 -17.17 3.96 -0.84
N LEU A 115 -17.13 4.31 0.46
CA LEU A 115 -18.18 3.81 1.35
C LEU A 115 -19.53 4.37 0.91
N PRO A 116 -20.62 3.57 1.01
CA PRO A 116 -21.94 3.97 0.55
C PRO A 116 -22.33 5.32 1.14
N CYS A 117 -22.68 6.24 0.25
CA CYS A 117 -23.19 7.57 0.50
C CYS A 117 -24.53 7.62 1.26
N HIS A 118 -24.96 6.52 1.91
CA HIS A 118 -26.25 6.40 2.57
C HIS A 118 -26.28 6.93 4.02
N GLU A 119 -25.14 7.29 4.61
CA GLU A 119 -25.12 7.87 5.98
C GLU A 119 -24.62 9.32 6.08
N ARG A 120 -24.18 9.95 4.98
CA ARG A 120 -23.92 11.42 4.97
C ARG A 120 -25.19 12.26 4.79
N GLY A 121 -26.36 11.63 4.87
CA GLY A 121 -27.70 12.23 4.75
C GLY A 121 -28.68 11.85 5.87
N GLY A 122 -28.21 11.25 6.97
CA GLY A 122 -29.04 10.98 8.14
C GLY A 122 -29.08 12.18 9.08
N LYS A 123 -30.15 12.98 9.02
CA LYS A 123 -30.48 13.93 10.09
C LYS A 123 -30.50 13.20 11.44
N LYS A 124 -29.78 13.72 12.43
CA LYS A 124 -30.26 13.96 13.80
C LYS A 124 -29.47 15.09 14.42
#